data_AF-A0A965JZ38-F1
#
_entry.id   AF-A0A965JZ38-F1
#
_cell.length_a   1.000
_cell.length_b   1.000
_cell.length_c   1.000
_cell.angle_alpha   90.00
_cell.angle_beta   90.00
_cell.angle_gamma   90.00
#
_symmetry.space_group_name_H-M   'P 1'
#
loop_
_entity.id
_entity.type
_entity.pdbx_description
1 polymer ?
#
loop_
_entity_poly.entity_id
_entity_poly.type
_entity_poly.pdbx_seq_one_letter_code
_entity_poly.pdbx_strand_id
1 'polypeptide(L)'
;MSSLASAATAKDSKGDTYVPVKTLTGSTFSTQGPYAVGVDTVTVSVTVPQPGGATYSIKVDIWYPATKAGKTKATYNVGSWLPSFLQPLLTVDAASRANAAKATYVTNAYSKAAAASGKFPLVLFSHGYAGFRDQSTAL
;
A
#
# COMPACT_ATOMS: atom_id res chain seq x y z
N MET A 1 18.95 22.54 3.47
CA MET A 1 18.10 22.01 4.56
C MET A 1 16.66 22.19 4.14
N SER A 2 16.05 21.15 3.56
CA SER A 2 14.69 21.24 3.05
C SER A 2 13.72 20.85 4.15
N SER A 3 12.99 21.84 4.65
CA SER A 3 11.84 21.67 5.54
C SER A 3 10.75 20.90 4.80
N LEU A 4 10.44 19.68 5.24
CA LEU A 4 9.23 18.99 4.84
C LEU A 4 8.06 19.70 5.53
N ALA A 5 7.11 20.19 4.74
CA ALA A 5 5.95 20.92 5.22
C ALA A 5 5.21 20.12 6.31
N SER A 6 4.89 20.79 7.42
CA SER A 6 4.03 20.26 8.48
C SER A 6 2.72 19.80 7.85
N ALA A 7 2.39 18.51 7.98
CA ALA A 7 1.08 18.01 7.63
C ALA A 7 0.03 18.84 8.39
N ALA A 8 -0.89 19.46 7.65
CA ALA A 8 -1.91 20.31 8.22
C ALA A 8 -2.80 19.50 9.16
N THR A 9 -2.75 19.81 10.45
CA THR A 9 -3.70 19.33 11.46
C THR A 9 -5.01 20.10 11.31
N ALA A 10 -5.80 19.76 10.30
CA ALA A 10 -7.19 20.17 10.24
C ALA A 10 -8.04 18.99 10.72
N LYS A 11 -8.74 19.20 11.85
CA LYS A 11 -9.74 18.30 12.45
C LYS A 11 -10.34 17.32 11.43
N ASP A 12 -10.01 16.04 11.54
CA ASP A 12 -10.78 15.01 10.86
C ASP A 12 -12.11 14.77 11.60
N SER A 13 -13.07 14.20 10.90
CA SER A 13 -14.48 14.27 11.29
C SER A 13 -14.89 13.35 12.44
N LYS A 14 -13.96 12.77 13.21
CA LYS A 14 -14.28 11.70 14.20
C LYS A 14 -13.58 11.76 15.56
N GLY A 15 -12.73 12.75 15.84
CA GLY A 15 -12.09 12.86 17.16
C GLY A 15 -10.99 11.82 17.40
N ASP A 16 -10.46 11.25 16.32
CA ASP A 16 -9.31 10.36 16.38
C ASP A 16 -8.07 11.17 16.79
N THR A 17 -7.30 10.66 17.76
CA THR A 17 -6.07 11.31 18.23
C THR A 17 -4.89 10.81 17.42
N TYR A 18 -4.32 11.68 16.58
CA TYR A 18 -3.06 11.40 15.88
C TYR A 18 -1.91 12.11 16.59
N VAL A 19 -0.81 11.38 16.79
CA VAL A 19 0.44 11.98 17.28
C VAL A 19 1.28 12.34 16.06
N PRO A 20 1.52 13.64 15.78
CA PRO A 20 2.39 14.00 14.68
C PRO A 20 3.82 13.54 14.97
N VAL A 21 4.35 12.65 14.13
CA VAL A 21 5.76 12.24 14.20
C VAL A 21 6.61 13.37 13.64
N LYS A 22 7.06 14.25 14.53
CA LYS A 22 7.79 15.49 14.18
C LYS A 22 9.22 15.22 13.70
N THR A 23 9.80 14.09 14.08
CA THR A 23 11.16 13.70 13.74
C THR A 23 11.19 12.22 13.38
N LEU A 24 11.47 11.91 12.12
CA LEU A 24 11.78 10.54 11.69
C LEU A 24 13.25 10.27 12.03
N THR A 25 13.50 9.69 13.21
CA THR A 25 14.84 9.25 13.59
C THR A 25 15.02 7.80 13.14
N GLY A 26 15.51 7.60 11.92
CA GLY A 26 15.84 6.28 11.40
C GLY A 26 16.79 6.40 10.21
N SER A 27 17.88 5.64 10.24
CA SER A 27 18.69 5.39 9.04
C SER A 27 17.95 4.40 8.15
N THR A 28 17.99 4.61 6.84
CA THR A 28 17.34 3.76 5.84
C THR A 28 17.72 2.29 6.05
N PHE A 29 16.69 1.45 6.16
CA PHE A 29 16.70 0.01 6.44
C PHE A 29 17.01 -0.33 7.91
N SER A 30 15.94 -0.49 8.70
CA SER A 30 16.05 -1.07 10.03
C SER A 30 16.41 -2.57 9.93
N THR A 31 17.05 -3.08 10.98
CA THR A 31 17.20 -4.52 11.19
C THR A 31 15.81 -5.17 11.12
N GLN A 32 15.72 -6.34 10.49
CA GLN A 32 14.45 -7.06 10.36
C GLN A 32 13.74 -7.18 11.72
N GLY A 33 12.49 -6.72 11.77
CA GLY A 33 11.66 -6.80 12.96
C GLY A 33 11.31 -8.24 13.36
N PRO A 34 10.78 -8.46 14.57
CA PRO A 34 10.53 -9.81 15.10
C PRO A 34 9.33 -10.52 14.45
N TYR A 35 8.50 -9.82 13.68
CA TYR A 35 7.30 -10.36 13.05
C TYR A 35 7.55 -10.78 11.61
N ALA A 36 6.91 -11.87 11.20
CA ALA A 36 6.64 -12.08 9.78
C ALA A 36 5.67 -11.00 9.29
N VAL A 37 5.58 -10.78 7.97
CA VAL A 37 4.72 -9.74 7.40
C VAL A 37 3.60 -10.41 6.60
N GLY A 38 2.36 -10.08 6.94
CA GLY A 38 1.18 -10.41 6.15
C GLY A 38 0.78 -9.24 5.26
N VAL A 39 0.16 -9.52 4.12
CA VAL A 39 -0.46 -8.49 3.28
C VAL A 39 -1.80 -8.93 2.72
N ASP A 40 -2.77 -8.03 2.77
CA ASP A 40 -4.09 -8.17 2.16
C ASP A 40 -4.46 -6.94 1.35
N THR A 41 -5.07 -7.15 0.18
CA THR A 41 -5.63 -6.06 -0.62
C THR A 41 -7.14 -6.01 -0.37
N VAL A 42 -7.63 -4.86 0.12
CA VAL A 42 -9.05 -4.60 0.32
C VAL A 42 -9.51 -3.47 -0.58
N THR A 43 -10.82 -3.43 -0.87
CA THR A 43 -11.45 -2.25 -1.49
C THR A 43 -12.12 -1.45 -0.38
N VAL A 44 -11.75 -0.18 -0.27
CA VAL A 44 -12.36 0.78 0.65
C VAL A 44 -13.26 1.69 -0.15
N SER A 45 -14.54 1.78 0.22
CA SER A 45 -15.52 2.64 -0.42
C SER A 45 -15.99 3.72 0.54
N VAL A 46 -16.02 4.96 0.07
CA VAL A 46 -16.45 6.14 0.83
C VAL A 46 -17.52 6.86 0.02
N THR A 47 -18.70 7.04 0.62
CA THR A 47 -19.79 7.84 0.05
C THR A 47 -19.73 9.23 0.65
N VAL A 48 -19.77 10.26 -0.20
CA VAL A 48 -19.85 11.65 0.27
C VAL A 48 -21.20 11.86 0.97
N PRO A 49 -21.22 12.32 2.23
CA PRO A 49 -22.45 12.47 3.00
C PRO A 49 -23.24 13.72 2.57
N GLN A 50 -23.75 13.72 1.34
CA GLN A 50 -24.63 14.75 0.78
C GLN A 50 -25.70 14.11 -0.11
N PRO A 51 -26.89 14.73 -0.29
CA PRO A 51 -27.89 14.25 -1.23
C PRO A 51 -27.30 14.08 -2.64
N GLY A 52 -27.43 12.89 -3.22
CA GLY A 52 -26.81 12.56 -4.51
C GLY A 52 -25.28 12.40 -4.46
N GLY A 53 -24.70 12.23 -3.26
CA GLY A 53 -23.26 12.08 -3.07
C GLY A 53 -22.67 10.89 -3.81
N ALA A 54 -21.55 11.12 -4.51
CA ALA A 54 -20.82 10.07 -5.19
C ALA A 54 -20.18 9.09 -4.19
N THR A 55 -20.04 7.83 -4.60
CA THR A 55 -19.25 6.83 -3.89
C THR A 55 -17.93 6.64 -4.61
N TYR A 56 -16.83 6.82 -3.88
CA TYR A 56 -15.48 6.59 -4.36
C TYR A 56 -14.97 5.27 -3.79
N SER A 57 -14.35 4.44 -4.62
CA SER A 57 -13.76 3.16 -4.20
C SER A 57 -12.30 3.11 -4.59
N ILE A 58 -11.44 2.73 -3.64
CA ILE A 58 -10.00 2.58 -3.85
C ILE A 58 -9.53 1.21 -3.35
N LYS A 59 -8.52 0.64 -4.00
CA LYS A 59 -7.81 -0.53 -3.47
C LYS A 59 -6.71 -0.08 -2.52
N VAL A 60 -6.65 -0.69 -1.35
CA VAL A 60 -5.65 -0.45 -0.31
C VAL A 60 -4.96 -1.77 0.01
N ASP A 61 -3.63 -1.75 0.04
CA ASP A 61 -2.86 -2.88 0.55
C ASP A 61 -2.57 -2.65 2.04
N ILE A 62 -3.00 -3.59 2.88
CA ILE A 62 -2.81 -3.56 4.32
C ILE A 62 -1.65 -4.49 4.62
N TRP A 63 -0.54 -3.91 5.09
CA TRP A 63 0.63 -4.63 5.57
C TRP A 63 0.55 -4.73 7.08
N TYR A 64 0.68 -5.94 7.63
CA TYR A 64 0.49 -6.17 9.06
C TYR A 64 1.46 -7.20 9.63
N PRO A 65 1.78 -7.11 10.94
CA PRO A 65 2.50 -8.16 11.64
C PRO A 65 1.73 -9.48 11.59
N ALA A 66 2.37 -10.53 11.10
CA ALA A 66 1.85 -11.89 11.07
C ALA A 66 2.48 -12.73 12.19
N THR A 67 1.69 -13.66 12.73
CA THR A 67 2.16 -14.63 13.74
C THR A 67 3.32 -15.48 13.27
N LYS A 68 3.34 -15.84 11.98
CA LYS A 68 4.38 -16.64 11.33
C LYS A 68 4.37 -16.41 9.83
N ALA A 69 5.43 -16.86 9.16
CA ALA A 69 5.48 -16.91 7.71
C ALA A 69 4.29 -17.69 7.13
N GLY A 70 3.68 -17.15 6.09
CA GLY A 70 2.66 -17.85 5.32
C GLY A 70 3.28 -18.81 4.30
N LYS A 71 2.43 -19.49 3.53
CA LYS A 71 2.87 -20.43 2.48
C LYS A 71 3.25 -19.74 1.18
N THR A 72 2.57 -18.64 0.86
CA THR A 72 2.69 -17.96 -0.44
C THR A 72 3.11 -16.52 -0.22
N LYS A 73 4.25 -16.13 -0.80
CA LYS A 73 4.68 -14.73 -0.84
C LYS A 73 3.74 -13.94 -1.75
N ALA A 74 3.41 -12.72 -1.35
CA ALA A 74 2.62 -11.84 -2.18
C ALA A 74 3.44 -11.36 -3.39
N THR A 75 2.77 -11.26 -4.52
CA THR A 75 3.37 -10.82 -5.78
C THR A 75 2.61 -9.63 -6.33
N TYR A 76 3.35 -8.64 -6.81
CA TYR A 76 2.79 -7.52 -7.55
C TYR A 76 3.14 -7.64 -9.00
N ASN A 77 2.12 -7.51 -9.85
CA ASN A 77 2.30 -7.32 -11.27
C ASN A 77 1.47 -6.08 -11.66
N VAL A 78 2.16 -5.01 -12.04
CA VAL A 78 1.50 -3.74 -12.39
C VAL A 78 0.52 -3.94 -13.54
N GLY A 79 0.90 -4.77 -14.51
CA GLY A 79 0.07 -5.07 -15.67
C GLY A 79 -1.26 -5.76 -15.32
N SER A 80 -1.32 -6.50 -14.22
CA SER A 80 -2.54 -7.23 -13.85
C SER A 80 -3.68 -6.34 -13.35
N TRP A 81 -3.42 -5.07 -13.05
CA TRP A 81 -4.43 -4.13 -12.58
C TRP A 81 -4.41 -2.78 -13.32
N LEU A 82 -3.63 -2.67 -14.41
CA LEU A 82 -3.68 -1.50 -15.28
C LEU A 82 -5.10 -1.27 -15.81
N PRO A 83 -5.54 0.01 -15.89
CA PRO A 83 -6.76 0.38 -16.59
C PRO A 83 -6.81 -0.24 -17.99
N SER A 84 -8.00 -0.66 -18.42
CA SER A 84 -8.20 -1.36 -19.69
C SER A 84 -7.64 -0.60 -20.89
N PHE A 85 -7.71 0.73 -20.90
CA PHE A 85 -7.16 1.55 -21.99
C PHE A 85 -5.62 1.53 -22.08
N LEU A 86 -4.92 1.15 -21.00
CA LEU A 86 -3.46 0.98 -20.98
C LEU A 86 -3.01 -0.46 -21.25
N GLN A 87 -3.90 -1.45 -21.11
CA GLN A 87 -3.55 -2.85 -21.35
C GLN A 87 -3.04 -3.15 -22.77
N PRO A 88 -3.55 -2.51 -23.86
CA PRO A 88 -3.02 -2.72 -25.20
C PRO A 88 -1.51 -2.43 -25.32
N LEU A 89 -0.97 -1.51 -24.51
CA LEU A 89 0.46 -1.19 -24.49
C LEU A 89 1.33 -2.37 -24.04
N LEU A 90 0.76 -3.31 -23.27
CA LEU A 90 1.47 -4.50 -22.82
C LEU A 90 1.49 -5.63 -23.85
N THR A 91 0.67 -5.53 -24.90
CA THR A 91 0.46 -6.62 -25.86
C THR A 91 0.83 -6.27 -27.30
N VAL A 92 1.39 -5.07 -27.53
CA VAL A 92 1.70 -4.54 -28.88
C VAL A 92 2.54 -5.48 -29.74
N ASP A 93 3.46 -6.22 -29.12
CA ASP A 93 4.31 -7.21 -29.78
C ASP A 93 4.72 -8.34 -28.81
N ALA A 94 5.46 -9.32 -29.33
CA ALA A 94 5.92 -10.46 -28.54
C ALA A 94 6.88 -10.05 -27.41
N ALA A 95 7.70 -9.00 -27.62
CA ALA A 95 8.65 -8.52 -26.62
C ALA A 95 7.94 -7.83 -25.46
N SER A 96 6.92 -7.03 -25.75
CA SER A 96 6.08 -6.32 -24.79
C SER A 96 5.29 -7.31 -23.92
N ARG A 97 4.75 -8.38 -24.52
CA ARG A 97 4.12 -9.49 -23.77
C ARG A 97 5.11 -10.18 -22.84
N ALA A 98 6.32 -10.45 -23.33
CA ALA A 98 7.37 -11.07 -22.51
C ALA A 98 7.80 -10.14 -21.36
N ASN A 99 7.86 -8.83 -21.57
CA ASN A 99 8.20 -7.85 -20.55
C ASN A 99 7.09 -7.71 -19.49
N ALA A 100 5.83 -7.69 -19.90
CA ALA A 100 4.69 -7.65 -18.98
C ALA A 100 4.65 -8.88 -18.05
N ALA A 101 4.96 -10.07 -18.58
CA ALA A 101 5.07 -11.29 -17.76
C ALA A 101 6.22 -11.21 -16.73
N LYS A 102 7.32 -10.54 -17.09
CA LYS A 102 8.49 -10.31 -16.21
C LYS A 102 8.31 -9.18 -15.22
N ALA A 103 7.31 -8.31 -15.40
CA ALA A 103 7.00 -7.20 -14.50
C ALA A 103 6.31 -7.68 -13.19
N THR A 104 6.75 -8.82 -12.67
CA THR A 104 6.28 -9.42 -11.43
C THR A 104 7.34 -9.24 -10.35
N TYR A 105 6.99 -8.53 -9.29
CA TYR A 105 7.81 -8.38 -8.10
C TYR A 105 7.29 -9.28 -6.99
N VAL A 106 8.17 -10.08 -6.38
CA VAL A 106 7.83 -10.93 -5.22
C VAL A 106 8.25 -10.20 -3.95
N THR A 107 7.31 -9.94 -3.05
CA THR A 107 7.57 -9.23 -1.80
C THR A 107 8.13 -10.16 -0.72
N ASN A 108 8.51 -9.60 0.42
CA ASN A 108 8.81 -10.38 1.63
C ASN A 108 7.59 -10.61 2.53
N ALA A 109 6.41 -10.14 2.12
CA ALA A 109 5.16 -10.40 2.81
C ALA A 109 4.45 -11.64 2.28
N TYR A 110 3.59 -12.22 3.09
CA TYR A 110 2.81 -13.40 2.78
C TYR A 110 1.34 -13.03 2.59
N SER A 111 0.74 -13.51 1.50
CA SER A 111 -0.67 -13.21 1.21
C SER A 111 -1.57 -13.88 2.24
N LYS A 112 -2.52 -13.13 2.83
CA LYS A 112 -3.54 -13.64 3.77
C LYS A 112 -2.96 -14.43 4.94
N ALA A 113 -1.83 -13.99 5.48
CA ALA A 113 -1.22 -14.62 6.66
C ALA A 113 -2.05 -14.35 7.93
N ALA A 114 -1.97 -15.22 8.93
CA ALA A 114 -2.67 -14.97 10.19
C ALA A 114 -2.02 -13.80 10.95
N ALA A 115 -2.79 -12.72 11.15
CA ALA A 115 -2.35 -11.52 11.87
C ALA A 115 -1.92 -11.85 13.30
N ALA A 116 -0.86 -11.19 13.78
CA ALA A 116 -0.41 -11.28 15.16
C ALA A 116 -1.42 -10.59 16.10
N SER A 117 -1.56 -11.14 17.31
CA SER A 117 -2.37 -10.52 18.37
C SER A 117 -1.63 -9.32 18.97
N GLY A 118 -2.38 -8.27 19.32
CA GLY A 118 -1.84 -7.10 20.03
C GLY A 118 -2.40 -5.80 19.49
N LYS A 119 -1.90 -4.68 20.04
CA LYS A 119 -2.15 -3.33 19.50
C LYS A 119 -0.89 -2.87 18.79
N PHE A 120 -1.04 -2.50 17.53
CA PHE A 120 0.05 -2.00 16.70
C PHE A 120 -0.24 -0.54 16.28
N PRO A 121 0.79 0.30 16.13
CA PRO A 121 0.61 1.61 15.54
C PRO A 121 0.10 1.47 14.10
N LEU A 122 -0.85 2.31 13.71
CA LEU A 122 -1.32 2.39 12.33
C LEU A 122 -0.52 3.47 11.59
N VAL A 123 0.06 3.09 10.47
CA VAL A 123 0.68 4.02 9.52
C VAL A 123 -0.18 4.04 8.26
N LEU A 124 -0.71 5.22 7.92
CA LEU A 124 -1.38 5.44 6.65
C LEU A 124 -0.35 6.02 5.67
N PHE A 125 -0.12 5.29 4.58
CA PHE A 125 0.78 5.72 3.52
C PHE A 125 -0.01 6.02 2.24
N SER A 126 0.25 7.18 1.65
CA SER A 126 -0.22 7.55 0.32
C SER A 126 0.98 7.71 -0.60
N HIS A 127 0.94 7.05 -1.75
CA HIS A 127 1.94 7.27 -2.79
C HIS A 127 1.83 8.70 -3.37
N GLY A 128 2.89 9.12 -4.06
CA GLY A 128 2.91 10.38 -4.79
C GLY A 128 1.98 10.38 -6.01
N TYR A 129 1.85 11.55 -6.63
CA TYR A 129 1.12 11.71 -7.90
C TYR A 129 1.64 10.73 -8.97
N ALA A 130 0.71 10.11 -9.71
CA ALA A 130 0.98 9.06 -10.70
C ALA A 130 1.70 7.80 -10.15
N GLY A 131 1.84 7.68 -8.83
CA GLY A 131 2.32 6.47 -8.18
C GLY A 131 1.23 5.41 -8.05
N PHE A 132 1.64 4.24 -7.58
CA PHE A 132 0.76 3.11 -7.32
C PHE A 132 1.05 2.50 -5.95
N ARG A 133 0.05 1.82 -5.37
CA ARG A 133 0.15 1.26 -4.00
C ARG A 133 1.28 0.24 -3.81
N ASP A 134 1.73 -0.40 -4.89
CA ASP A 134 2.80 -1.42 -4.88
C ASP A 134 4.22 -0.84 -5.06
N GLN A 135 4.37 0.48 -5.29
CA GLN A 135 5.68 1.11 -5.48
C GLN A 135 6.42 1.43 -4.17
N SER A 136 5.78 1.25 -3.02
CA SER A 136 6.32 1.69 -1.72
C SER A 136 6.41 0.56 -0.71
N THR A 137 6.73 -0.64 -1.21
CA THR A 137 6.68 -1.91 -0.46
C THR A 137 7.93 -2.20 0.36
N ALA A 138 8.94 -1.33 0.27
CA ALA A 138 10.19 -1.38 1.03
C ALA A 138 10.30 -0.26 2.08
N LEU A 139 9.19 0.42 2.41
CA LEU A 139 9.11 1.35 3.53
C LEU A 139 9.07 0.62 4.88
#